data_AF-A0A966DBI7-F1
#
_entry.id   AF-A0A966DBI7-F1
#
_cell.length_a   1.000
_cell.length_b   1.000
_cell.length_c   1.000
_cell.angle_alpha   90.00
_cell.angle_beta   90.00
_cell.angle_gamma   90.00
#
_symmetry.space_group_name_H-M   'P 1'
#
loop_
_entity.id
_entity.type
_entity.pdbx_description
1 polymer ?
#
loop_
_entity_poly.entity_id
_entity_poly.type
_entity_poly.pdbx_seq_one_letter_code
_entity_poly.pdbx_strand_id
1 'polypeptide(L)'
;MLKRLSPLPYLPGLSLALALAVLATWLAHFIPSGIISASVIALFLGMVLHTIKQPGKQLQQGIGFASKRLLKIAIVLLGASLDITTIMQVGGRSLMIMLFTLATCFGIGHFVGKALHLNWKMSNLISAGTGICGGSAIAAIAPVIDAEDRDIAFAMSATFLFDMVMILIFPLMGHALGMSDTAYGLWAGTAVNDTSS
;
A
#
# COMPACT_ATOMS: atom_id res chain seq x y z
N MET A 1 -10.61 26.48 -10.36
CA MET A 1 -9.82 26.02 -11.53
C MET A 1 -10.30 24.63 -12.02
N LEU A 2 -11.60 24.49 -12.29
CA LEU A 2 -12.23 23.24 -12.76
C LEU A 2 -12.09 23.15 -14.29
N LYS A 3 -11.00 22.52 -14.75
CA LYS A 3 -10.81 22.16 -16.16
C LYS A 3 -11.90 21.14 -16.52
N ARG A 4 -12.72 21.46 -17.54
CA ARG A 4 -13.82 20.64 -18.09
C ARG A 4 -13.47 19.14 -18.05
N LEU A 5 -14.20 18.38 -17.22
CA LEU A 5 -14.27 16.92 -17.35
C LEU A 5 -15.06 16.60 -18.62
N SER A 6 -14.41 16.46 -19.77
CA SER A 6 -14.95 15.55 -20.76
C SER A 6 -14.72 14.11 -20.24
N PRO A 7 -15.70 13.20 -20.27
CA PRO A 7 -15.54 11.82 -19.80
C PRO A 7 -14.73 10.93 -20.76
N LEU A 8 -14.63 11.32 -22.04
CA LEU A 8 -13.95 10.56 -23.10
C LEU A 8 -12.47 10.22 -22.88
N PRO A 9 -11.60 11.08 -22.32
CA PRO A 9 -10.17 10.77 -22.16
C PRO A 9 -9.86 9.84 -20.98
N TYR A 10 -10.78 9.65 -20.02
CA TYR A 10 -10.55 8.82 -18.82
C TYR A 10 -11.09 7.39 -18.97
N LEU A 11 -12.11 7.19 -19.82
CA LEU A 11 -12.73 5.90 -20.11
C LEU A 11 -11.74 4.77 -20.47
N PRO A 12 -10.71 4.97 -21.34
CA PRO A 12 -9.85 3.86 -21.74
C PRO A 12 -8.97 3.34 -20.58
N GLY A 13 -8.47 4.22 -19.71
CA GLY A 13 -7.71 3.77 -18.54
C GLY A 13 -8.60 3.17 -17.46
N LEU A 14 -9.82 3.69 -17.28
CA LEU A 14 -10.77 3.18 -16.30
C LEU A 14 -11.33 1.81 -16.68
N SER A 15 -11.63 1.60 -17.97
CA SER A 15 -12.05 0.31 -18.51
C SER A 15 -10.95 -0.74 -18.43
N LEU A 16 -9.68 -0.37 -18.65
CA LEU A 16 -8.56 -1.27 -18.42
C LEU A 16 -8.46 -1.69 -16.95
N ALA A 17 -8.54 -0.74 -16.02
CA ALA A 17 -8.50 -1.03 -14.59
C ALA A 17 -9.68 -1.94 -14.17
N LEU A 18 -10.88 -1.68 -14.70
CA LEU A 18 -12.06 -2.52 -14.47
C LEU A 18 -11.87 -3.92 -15.04
N ALA A 19 -11.36 -4.04 -16.27
CA ALA A 19 -11.12 -5.32 -16.92
C ALA A 19 -10.11 -6.16 -16.12
N LEU A 20 -9.04 -5.54 -15.61
CA LEU A 20 -8.07 -6.21 -14.76
C LEU A 20 -8.66 -6.64 -13.43
N ALA A 21 -9.47 -5.80 -12.79
CA ALA A 21 -10.15 -6.15 -11.56
C ALA A 21 -11.09 -7.35 -11.77
N VAL A 22 -11.93 -7.32 -12.80
CA VAL A 22 -12.86 -8.42 -13.13
C VAL A 22 -12.09 -9.70 -13.45
N LEU A 23 -11.03 -9.61 -14.25
CA LEU A 23 -10.20 -10.77 -14.61
C LEU A 23 -9.48 -11.34 -13.39
N ALA A 24 -8.96 -10.49 -12.49
CA ALA A 24 -8.34 -10.92 -11.25
C ALA A 24 -9.34 -11.60 -10.31
N THR A 25 -10.56 -11.06 -10.15
CA THR A 25 -11.62 -11.67 -9.33
C THR A 25 -12.08 -13.00 -9.93
N TRP A 26 -12.21 -13.06 -11.25
CA TRP A 26 -12.60 -14.28 -11.95
C TRP A 26 -11.53 -15.37 -11.80
N LEU A 27 -10.25 -15.04 -12.00
CA LEU A 27 -9.13 -15.96 -11.76
C LEU A 27 -9.03 -16.40 -10.30
N ALA A 28 -9.28 -15.50 -9.34
CA ALA A 28 -9.28 -15.84 -7.91
C ALA A 28 -10.30 -16.94 -7.57
N HIS A 29 -11.42 -17.02 -8.30
CA HIS A 29 -12.44 -18.04 -8.08
C HIS A 29 -11.98 -19.46 -8.45
N PHE A 30 -11.05 -19.60 -9.41
CA PHE A 30 -10.53 -20.90 -9.85
C PHE A 30 -9.38 -21.43 -9.00
N ILE A 31 -8.81 -20.61 -8.11
CA ILE A 31 -7.69 -21.00 -7.24
C ILE A 31 -8.31 -21.58 -5.94
N PRO A 32 -8.27 -22.90 -5.70
CA PRO A 32 -9.00 -23.55 -4.59
C PRO A 32 -8.40 -23.34 -3.20
N SER A 33 -7.59 -22.31 -3.04
CA SER A 33 -6.86 -22.02 -1.82
C SER A 33 -6.90 -20.52 -1.62
N GLY A 34 -7.64 -20.04 -0.61
CA GLY A 34 -7.78 -18.62 -0.23
C GLY A 34 -6.49 -17.92 0.20
N ILE A 35 -5.35 -18.40 -0.30
CA ILE A 35 -3.99 -17.93 -0.10
C ILE A 35 -3.75 -16.64 -0.89
N ILE A 36 -4.34 -16.47 -2.08
CA ILE A 36 -4.09 -15.30 -2.92
C ILE A 36 -5.39 -14.51 -3.10
N SER A 37 -5.42 -13.28 -2.59
CA SER A 37 -6.58 -12.39 -2.77
C SER A 37 -6.60 -11.85 -4.20
N ALA A 38 -7.80 -11.50 -4.69
CA ALA A 38 -7.98 -10.88 -6.00
C ALA A 38 -7.12 -9.60 -6.17
N SER A 39 -6.86 -8.87 -5.08
CA SER A 39 -5.98 -7.69 -5.08
C SER A 39 -4.53 -8.03 -5.44
N VAL A 40 -4.00 -9.14 -4.92
CA VAL A 40 -2.63 -9.60 -5.25
C VAL A 40 -2.55 -10.01 -6.71
N ILE A 41 -3.54 -10.76 -7.21
CA ILE A 41 -3.61 -11.16 -8.63
C ILE A 41 -3.66 -9.92 -9.54
N ALA A 42 -4.49 -8.93 -9.19
CA ALA A 42 -4.59 -7.68 -9.92
C ALA A 42 -3.26 -6.89 -9.95
N LEU A 43 -2.52 -6.88 -8.85
CA LEU A 43 -1.20 -6.26 -8.76
C LEU A 43 -0.20 -6.93 -9.73
N PHE A 44 -0.11 -8.27 -9.73
CA PHE A 44 0.77 -8.99 -10.65
C PHE A 44 0.36 -8.82 -12.10
N LEU A 45 -0.93 -8.87 -12.42
CA LEU A 45 -1.43 -8.60 -13.77
C LEU A 45 -1.05 -7.19 -14.23
N GLY A 46 -1.23 -6.19 -13.37
CA GLY A 46 -0.82 -4.81 -13.64
C GLY A 46 0.68 -4.69 -13.89
N MET A 47 1.50 -5.36 -13.08
CA MET A 47 2.96 -5.37 -13.22
C MET A 47 3.40 -6.02 -14.53
N VAL A 48 2.88 -7.21 -14.85
CA VAL A 48 3.18 -7.92 -16.11
C VAL A 48 2.76 -7.09 -17.32
N LEU A 49 1.57 -6.48 -17.29
CA LEU A 49 1.12 -5.61 -18.38
C LEU A 49 2.03 -4.40 -18.55
N HIS A 50 2.48 -3.78 -17.46
CA HIS A 50 3.40 -2.67 -17.51
C HIS A 50 4.76 -3.06 -18.13
N THR A 51 5.26 -4.27 -17.82
CA THR A 51 6.49 -4.82 -18.41
C THR A 51 6.34 -5.11 -19.91
N ILE A 52 5.21 -5.64 -20.36
CA ILE A 52 4.98 -5.96 -21.78
C ILE A 52 4.72 -4.70 -22.61
N LYS A 53 3.91 -3.77 -22.09
CA LYS A 53 3.52 -2.55 -22.81
C LYS A 53 3.21 -1.42 -21.86
N GLN A 54 4.05 -0.39 -21.89
CA GLN A 54 3.79 0.82 -21.11
C GLN A 54 2.46 1.48 -21.55
N PRO A 55 1.56 1.79 -20.60
CA PRO A 55 0.29 2.41 -20.92
C PRO A 55 0.52 3.78 -21.55
N GLY A 56 -0.10 4.03 -22.71
CA GLY A 56 -0.05 5.33 -23.38
C GLY A 56 -0.68 6.45 -22.55
N LYS A 57 -0.44 7.72 -22.93
CA LYS A 57 -0.89 8.92 -22.18
C LYS A 57 -2.39 8.90 -21.82
N GLN A 58 -3.25 8.33 -22.68
CA GLN A 58 -4.70 8.22 -22.43
C GLN A 58 -5.05 7.18 -21.36
N LEU A 59 -4.35 6.04 -21.33
CA LEU A 59 -4.54 5.02 -20.28
C LEU A 59 -4.06 5.55 -18.93
N GLN A 60 -2.90 6.22 -18.90
CA GLN A 60 -2.36 6.80 -17.67
C GLN A 60 -3.31 7.85 -17.05
N GLN A 61 -4.01 8.63 -17.87
CA GLN A 61 -5.01 9.59 -17.38
C GLN A 61 -6.18 8.90 -16.65
N GLY A 62 -6.69 7.80 -17.21
CA GLY A 62 -7.77 7.03 -16.56
C GLY A 62 -7.32 6.27 -15.32
N ILE A 63 -6.13 5.63 -15.36
CA ILE A 63 -5.53 4.96 -14.20
C ILE A 63 -5.28 5.96 -13.07
N GLY A 64 -4.69 7.12 -13.39
CA GLY A 64 -4.44 8.18 -12.42
C GLY A 64 -5.72 8.80 -11.85
N PHE A 65 -6.81 8.82 -12.61
CA PHE A 65 -8.13 9.20 -12.10
C PHE A 65 -8.63 8.18 -11.06
N ALA A 66 -8.52 6.89 -11.35
CA ALA A 66 -8.90 5.82 -10.44
C ALA A 66 -8.08 5.86 -9.13
N SER A 67 -6.75 5.91 -9.22
CA SER A 67 -5.86 5.88 -8.05
C SER A 67 -5.96 7.14 -7.17
N LYS A 68 -6.28 8.30 -7.75
CA LYS A 68 -6.28 9.57 -6.99
C LYS A 68 -7.67 10.07 -6.60
N ARG A 69 -8.65 10.01 -7.50
CA ARG A 69 -10.00 10.55 -7.24
C ARG A 69 -10.96 9.48 -6.78
N LEU A 70 -11.04 8.37 -7.50
CA LEU A 70 -11.96 7.29 -7.15
C LEU A 70 -11.59 6.69 -5.78
N LEU A 71 -10.30 6.45 -5.52
CA LEU A 71 -9.83 5.98 -4.22
C LEU A 71 -10.21 6.91 -3.07
N LYS A 72 -10.06 8.24 -3.24
CA LYS A 72 -10.46 9.21 -2.20
C LYS A 72 -11.96 9.20 -1.95
N ILE A 73 -12.77 9.11 -3.01
CA ILE A 73 -14.23 8.99 -2.88
C ILE A 73 -14.58 7.70 -2.13
N ALA A 74 -13.94 6.57 -2.47
CA ALA A 74 -14.14 5.30 -1.79
C ALA A 74 -13.79 5.39 -0.29
N ILE A 75 -12.67 6.03 0.07
CA ILE A 75 -12.27 6.24 1.47
C ILE A 75 -13.30 7.09 2.22
N VAL A 76 -13.81 8.17 1.60
CA VAL A 76 -14.85 9.03 2.22
C VAL A 76 -16.14 8.26 2.44
N LEU A 77 -16.58 7.47 1.45
CA LEU A 77 -17.78 6.63 1.57
C LEU A 77 -17.61 5.52 2.60
N LEU A 78 -16.43 4.89 2.66
CA LEU A 78 -16.09 3.91 3.68
C LEU A 78 -16.17 4.53 5.08
N GLY A 79 -15.62 5.74 5.25
CA GLY A 79 -15.73 6.52 6.48
C GLY A 79 -17.18 6.85 6.85
N ALA A 80 -18.01 7.23 5.87
CA ALA A 80 -19.43 7.50 6.07
C ALA A 80 -20.25 6.24 6.43
N SER A 81 -19.76 5.05 6.06
CA SER A 81 -20.39 3.77 6.39
C SER A 81 -20.05 3.25 7.79
N LEU A 82 -19.09 3.87 8.49
CA LEU A 82 -18.67 3.46 9.83
C LEU A 82 -19.52 4.13 10.91
N ASP A 83 -19.95 3.34 11.88
CA ASP A 83 -20.70 3.85 13.04
C ASP A 83 -19.78 4.61 14.02
N ILE A 84 -20.26 5.75 14.53
CA ILE A 84 -19.46 6.62 15.40
C ILE A 84 -19.04 5.93 16.70
N THR A 85 -19.86 5.02 17.24
CA THR A 85 -19.54 4.28 18.46
C THR A 85 -18.46 3.22 18.21
N THR A 86 -18.47 2.62 17.01
CA THR A 86 -17.40 1.70 16.57
C THR A 86 -16.08 2.44 16.44
N ILE A 87 -16.08 3.63 15.84
CA ILE A 87 -14.89 4.48 15.72
C ILE A 87 -14.32 4.82 17.10
N MET A 88 -15.19 5.15 18.06
CA MET A 88 -14.75 5.55 19.41
C MET A 88 -14.18 4.37 20.22
N GLN A 89 -14.80 3.18 20.12
CA GLN A 89 -14.30 1.95 20.77
C GLN A 89 -13.00 1.44 20.16
N VAL A 90 -12.93 1.39 18.82
CA VAL A 90 -11.77 0.84 18.10
C VAL A 90 -10.63 1.87 18.04
N GLY A 91 -10.94 3.16 17.98
CA GLY A 91 -9.96 4.25 17.84
C GLY A 91 -8.95 4.30 18.99
N GLY A 92 -9.39 4.10 20.24
CA GLY A 92 -8.47 4.05 21.39
C GLY A 92 -7.48 2.88 21.31
N ARG A 93 -7.97 1.69 20.94
CA ARG A 93 -7.12 0.50 20.75
C ARG A 93 -6.19 0.65 19.55
N SER A 94 -6.69 1.22 18.46
CA SER A 94 -5.91 1.49 17.25
C SER A 94 -4.80 2.50 17.50
N LEU A 95 -5.06 3.54 18.28
CA LEU A 95 -4.05 4.54 18.66
C LEU A 95 -2.92 3.89 19.48
N MET A 96 -3.28 3.05 20.46
CA MET A 96 -2.28 2.32 21.24
C MET A 96 -1.43 1.43 20.34
N ILE A 97 -2.04 0.63 19.46
CA ILE A 97 -1.31 -0.23 18.51
C ILE A 97 -0.38 0.60 17.63
N MET A 98 -0.87 1.71 17.06
CA MET A 98 -0.07 2.60 16.23
C MET A 98 1.16 3.14 16.97
N LEU A 99 1.01 3.60 18.22
CA LEU A 99 2.12 4.09 19.02
C LEU A 99 3.18 3.00 19.26
N PHE A 100 2.75 1.79 19.62
CA PHE A 100 3.67 0.66 19.83
C PHE A 100 4.35 0.22 18.52
N THR A 101 3.60 0.15 17.42
CA THR A 101 4.14 -0.24 16.11
C THR A 101 5.15 0.79 15.62
N LEU A 102 4.87 2.09 15.77
CA LEU A 102 5.82 3.15 15.40
C LEU A 102 7.05 3.14 16.30
N ALA A 103 6.89 3.08 17.62
CA ALA A 103 8.01 2.99 18.55
C ALA A 103 8.90 1.77 18.24
N THR A 104 8.28 0.65 17.87
CA THR A 104 8.97 -0.58 17.47
C THR A 104 9.66 -0.44 16.12
N CYS A 105 9.01 0.14 15.10
CA CYS A 105 9.60 0.37 13.78
C CYS A 105 10.82 1.28 13.86
N PHE A 106 10.72 2.43 14.53
CA PHE A 106 11.85 3.35 14.69
C PHE A 106 12.91 2.82 15.65
N GLY A 107 12.51 2.12 16.72
CA GLY A 107 13.43 1.50 17.67
C GLY A 107 14.26 0.40 17.00
N ILE A 108 13.61 -0.63 16.45
CA ILE A 108 14.27 -1.72 15.73
C ILE A 108 15.02 -1.17 14.52
N GLY A 109 14.41 -0.26 13.77
CA GLY A 109 15.03 0.39 12.62
C GLY A 109 16.37 1.03 12.99
N HIS A 110 16.46 1.73 14.12
CA HIS A 110 17.72 2.29 14.60
C HIS A 110 18.78 1.21 14.90
N PHE A 111 18.39 0.14 15.62
CA PHE A 111 19.34 -0.93 15.98
C PHE A 111 19.80 -1.72 14.75
N VAL A 112 18.88 -2.08 13.85
CA VAL A 112 19.18 -2.78 12.60
C VAL A 112 19.98 -1.89 11.66
N GLY A 113 19.62 -0.61 11.54
CA GLY A 113 20.38 0.37 10.77
C GLY A 113 21.82 0.50 11.27
N LYS A 114 22.02 0.53 12.59
CA LYS A 114 23.37 0.51 13.18
C LYS A 114 24.13 -0.79 12.89
N ALA A 115 23.48 -1.95 12.97
CA ALA A 115 24.09 -3.23 12.65
C ALA A 115 24.50 -3.35 11.17
N LEU A 116 23.69 -2.79 10.27
CA LEU A 116 23.93 -2.74 8.82
C LEU A 116 24.80 -1.55 8.38
N HIS A 117 25.31 -0.75 9.33
CA HIS A 117 26.12 0.45 9.05
C HIS A 117 25.43 1.48 8.14
N LEU A 118 24.09 1.58 8.23
CA LEU A 118 23.31 2.58 7.52
C LEU A 118 23.44 3.95 8.20
N ASN A 119 23.35 5.03 7.42
CA ASN A 119 23.26 6.36 7.99
C ASN A 119 21.92 6.52 8.73
N TRP A 120 21.87 7.44 9.70
CA TRP A 120 20.67 7.66 10.50
C TRP A 120 19.48 8.16 9.64
N LYS A 121 19.75 8.90 8.56
CA LYS A 121 18.74 9.43 7.64
C LYS A 121 18.01 8.29 6.92
N MET A 122 18.74 7.40 6.25
CA MET A 122 18.23 6.22 5.57
C MET A 122 17.53 5.27 6.55
N SER A 123 18.12 5.03 7.72
CA SER A 123 17.48 4.23 8.77
C SER A 123 16.11 4.78 9.17
N ASN A 124 15.99 6.10 9.35
CA ASN A 124 14.73 6.75 9.68
C ASN A 124 13.75 6.78 8.50
N LEU A 125 14.23 6.95 7.26
CA LEU A 125 13.39 6.90 6.07
C LEU A 125 12.78 5.50 5.88
N ILE A 126 13.58 4.44 6.01
CA ILE A 126 13.08 3.05 5.92
C ILE A 126 12.10 2.80 7.06
N SER A 127 12.42 3.20 8.29
CA SER A 127 11.52 3.02 9.45
C SER A 127 10.18 3.74 9.25
N ALA A 128 10.20 4.95 8.68
CA ALA A 128 8.99 5.71 8.39
C ALA A 128 8.19 5.10 7.24
N GLY A 129 8.87 4.64 6.17
CA GLY A 129 8.25 3.95 5.06
C GLY A 129 7.52 2.69 5.52
N THR A 130 8.21 1.84 6.26
CA THR A 130 7.65 0.58 6.77
C THR A 130 6.61 0.78 7.87
N GLY A 131 6.66 1.87 8.65
CA GLY A 131 5.81 2.03 9.84
C GLY A 131 4.56 2.90 9.68
N ILE A 132 4.44 3.72 8.62
CA ILE A 132 3.37 4.72 8.51
C ILE A 132 2.50 4.52 7.26
N CYS A 133 3.02 4.87 6.08
CA CYS A 133 2.25 4.88 4.84
C CYS A 133 3.16 4.77 3.59
N GLY A 134 4.26 4.02 3.72
CA GLY A 134 5.13 3.69 2.59
C GLY A 134 5.85 4.91 2.01
N GLY A 135 5.85 5.01 0.68
CA GLY A 135 6.53 6.09 -0.05
C GLY A 135 6.05 7.49 0.34
N SER A 136 4.79 7.64 0.74
CA SER A 136 4.24 8.94 1.15
C SER A 136 4.83 9.45 2.48
N ALA A 137 5.19 8.55 3.40
CA ALA A 137 5.89 8.91 4.64
C ALA A 137 7.33 9.33 4.35
N ILE A 138 8.02 8.60 3.46
CA ILE A 138 9.38 8.93 3.01
C ILE A 138 9.42 10.31 2.38
N ALA A 139 8.48 10.60 1.46
CA ALA A 139 8.38 11.90 0.81
C ALA A 139 8.09 13.06 1.78
N ALA A 140 7.34 12.81 2.86
CA ALA A 140 7.03 13.82 3.87
C ALA A 140 8.21 14.12 4.79
N ILE A 141 9.00 13.09 5.17
CA ILE A 141 10.11 13.24 6.12
C ILE A 141 11.42 13.67 5.44
N ALA A 142 11.64 13.24 4.19
CA ALA A 142 12.82 13.58 3.41
C ALA A 142 13.26 15.06 3.51
N PRO A 143 12.38 16.07 3.28
CA PRO A 143 12.77 17.47 3.39
C PRO A 143 13.03 17.93 4.83
N VAL A 144 12.44 17.26 5.83
CA VAL A 144 12.60 17.61 7.26
C VAL A 144 13.97 17.20 7.78
N ILE A 145 14.51 16.08 7.31
CA ILE A 145 15.83 15.56 7.71
C ILE A 145 16.93 15.88 6.70
N ASP A 146 16.62 16.67 5.68
CA ASP A 146 17.52 17.03 4.58
C ASP A 146 18.15 15.77 3.94
N ALA A 147 17.30 14.81 3.57
CA ALA A 147 17.73 13.54 2.99
C ALA A 147 18.27 13.73 1.57
N GLU A 148 19.31 12.96 1.24
CA GLU A 148 19.85 12.95 -0.12
C GLU A 148 18.96 12.12 -1.06
N ASP A 149 18.85 12.53 -2.33
CA ASP A 149 18.02 11.84 -3.33
C ASP A 149 18.33 10.34 -3.45
N ARG A 150 19.60 9.96 -3.28
CA ARG A 150 20.03 8.56 -3.26
C ARG A 150 19.43 7.77 -2.09
N ASP A 151 19.34 8.38 -0.91
CA ASP A 151 18.82 7.73 0.30
C ASP A 151 17.30 7.64 0.21
N ILE A 152 16.65 8.66 -0.36
CA ILE A 152 15.21 8.68 -0.63
C ILE A 152 14.85 7.55 -1.62
N ALA A 153 15.55 7.49 -2.75
CA ALA A 153 15.30 6.47 -3.78
C ALA A 153 15.55 5.06 -3.24
N PHE A 154 16.61 4.86 -2.47
CA PHE A 154 16.92 3.57 -1.86
C PHE A 154 15.87 3.17 -0.83
N ALA A 155 15.49 4.08 0.07
CA ALA A 155 14.47 3.81 1.08
C ALA A 155 13.11 3.49 0.46
N MET A 156 12.69 4.25 -0.57
CA MET A 156 11.45 3.94 -1.30
C MET A 156 11.51 2.55 -1.96
N SER A 157 12.61 2.26 -2.65
CA SER A 157 12.78 0.98 -3.36
C SER A 157 12.79 -0.20 -2.40
N ALA A 158 13.51 -0.08 -1.27
CA ALA A 158 13.56 -1.12 -0.24
C ALA A 158 12.20 -1.34 0.40
N THR A 159 11.49 -0.27 0.78
CA THR A 159 10.15 -0.34 1.38
C THR A 159 9.18 -1.05 0.44
N PHE A 160 9.12 -0.61 -0.83
CA PHE A 160 8.26 -1.22 -1.84
C PHE A 160 8.59 -2.70 -2.07
N LEU A 161 9.88 -3.04 -2.16
CA LEU A 161 10.33 -4.42 -2.37
C LEU A 161 9.91 -5.32 -1.21
N PHE A 162 10.15 -4.89 0.04
CA PHE A 162 9.76 -5.68 1.21
C PHE A 162 8.25 -5.81 1.33
N ASP A 163 7.48 -4.74 1.10
CA ASP A 163 6.02 -4.79 1.12
C ASP A 163 5.48 -5.75 0.05
N MET A 164 6.04 -5.73 -1.16
CA MET A 164 5.68 -6.67 -2.22
C MET A 164 5.95 -8.14 -1.82
N VAL A 165 7.07 -8.39 -1.16
CA VAL A 165 7.41 -9.72 -0.63
C VAL A 165 6.42 -10.10 0.49
N MET A 166 6.09 -9.18 1.40
CA MET A 166 5.15 -9.44 2.49
C MET A 166 3.73 -9.71 1.99
N ILE A 167 3.29 -9.07 0.91
CA ILE A 167 1.99 -9.36 0.27
C ILE A 167 1.85 -10.84 -0.14
N LEU A 168 2.96 -11.49 -0.52
CA LEU A 168 2.99 -12.92 -0.84
C LEU A 168 3.14 -13.81 0.39
N ILE A 169 3.99 -13.40 1.32
CA ILE A 169 4.35 -14.20 2.49
C ILE A 169 3.24 -14.20 3.55
N PHE A 170 2.59 -13.07 3.81
CA PHE A 170 1.62 -12.94 4.89
C PHE A 170 0.40 -13.84 4.74
N PRO A 171 -0.23 -14.00 3.56
CA PRO A 171 -1.32 -14.95 3.43
C PRO A 171 -0.91 -16.39 3.73
N LEU A 172 0.28 -16.81 3.27
CA LEU A 172 0.84 -18.14 3.53
C LEU A 172 1.09 -18.33 5.04
N MET A 173 1.71 -17.34 5.68
CA MET A 173 1.98 -17.37 7.12
C MET A 173 0.68 -17.32 7.94
N GLY A 174 -0.28 -16.47 7.58
CA GLY A 174 -1.57 -16.34 8.26
C GLY A 174 -2.34 -17.66 8.24
N HIS A 175 -2.33 -18.36 7.10
CA HIS A 175 -2.95 -19.68 6.98
C HIS A 175 -2.19 -20.74 7.76
N ALA A 176 -0.86 -20.78 7.66
CA ALA A 176 -0.01 -21.73 8.39
C ALA A 176 -0.11 -21.57 9.91
N LEU A 177 -0.28 -20.34 10.40
CA LEU A 177 -0.46 -20.00 11.80
C LEU A 177 -1.93 -20.16 12.28
N GLY A 178 -2.86 -20.50 11.38
CA GLY A 178 -4.28 -20.64 11.71
C GLY A 178 -4.91 -19.36 12.24
N MET A 179 -4.45 -18.20 11.78
CA MET A 179 -4.94 -16.90 12.26
C MET A 179 -6.40 -16.69 11.89
N SER A 180 -7.18 -16.14 12.83
CA SER A 180 -8.52 -15.61 12.53
C SER A 180 -8.44 -14.42 11.56
N ASP A 181 -9.48 -14.20 10.76
CA ASP A 181 -9.57 -13.10 9.79
C ASP A 181 -9.24 -11.72 10.38
N THR A 182 -9.69 -11.46 11.62
CA THR A 182 -9.45 -10.19 12.32
C THR A 182 -7.99 -10.03 12.73
N ALA A 183 -7.35 -11.08 13.25
CA ALA A 183 -5.94 -11.08 13.62
C ALA A 183 -5.03 -10.96 12.38
N TYR A 184 -5.35 -11.70 11.32
CA TYR A 184 -4.65 -11.60 10.04
C TYR A 184 -4.79 -10.20 9.45
N GLY A 185 -6.01 -9.65 9.42
CA GLY A 185 -6.26 -8.30 8.90
C GLY A 185 -5.54 -7.22 9.69
N LEU A 186 -5.47 -7.33 11.03
CA LEU A 186 -4.71 -6.40 11.86
C LEU A 186 -3.20 -6.51 11.62
N TRP A 187 -2.67 -7.72 11.48
CA TRP A 187 -1.26 -7.95 11.24
C TRP A 187 -0.84 -7.48 9.84
N ALA A 188 -1.52 -7.94 8.79
CA ALA A 188 -1.24 -7.55 7.42
C ALA A 188 -1.46 -6.04 7.20
N GLY A 189 -2.53 -5.47 7.78
CA GLY A 189 -2.85 -4.04 7.64
C GLY A 189 -1.92 -3.11 8.41
N THR A 190 -1.13 -3.60 9.37
CA THR A 190 -0.11 -2.79 10.07
C THR A 190 1.28 -2.96 9.50
N ALA A 191 1.53 -4.03 8.74
CA ALA A 191 2.85 -4.36 8.24
C ALA A 191 3.02 -4.20 6.71
N VAL A 192 1.95 -4.12 5.93
CA VAL A 192 2.00 -3.74 4.51
C VAL A 192 1.37 -2.36 4.34
N ASN A 193 2.20 -1.36 4.07
CA ASN A 193 1.77 0.04 4.10
C ASN A 193 1.78 0.69 2.70
N ASP A 194 2.54 0.13 1.76
CA ASP A 194 2.72 0.67 0.41
C ASP A 194 1.94 -0.14 -0.64
N THR A 195 0.61 0.03 -0.67
CA THR A 195 -0.29 -0.69 -1.60
C THR A 195 -0.81 0.17 -2.75
N SER A 196 -0.56 1.48 -2.74
CA SER A 196 -1.15 2.43 -3.71
C SER A 196 -0.16 3.41 -4.34
N SER A 197 1.12 3.34 -3.96
CA SER A 197 2.18 4.24 -4.42
C SER A 197 2.64 3.97 -5.84
#